data_AF-A0A1H0DV60-F1
#
_entry.id   AF-A0A1H0DV60-F1
#
_cell.length_a   1.000
_cell.length_b   1.000
_cell.length_c   1.000
_cell.angle_alpha   90.00
_cell.angle_beta   90.00
_cell.angle_gamma   90.00
#
_symmetry.space_group_name_H-M   'P 1'
#
loop_
_entity.id
_entity.type
_entity.pdbx_description
1 polymer ?
#
loop_
_entity_poly.entity_id
_entity_poly.type
_entity_poly.pdbx_seq_one_letter_code
_entity_poly.pdbx_strand_id
1 'polypeptide(L)'
;MVEGKIGSADFWNREIDRIRWFHQNAGTCAEDMEAFAVAQVAKIFNIPYLSIRTISNSEVSGDNIEDLKTAGHYCAEFTVEFIKTLRKG
;
A
#
# COMPACT_ATOMS: atom_id res chain seq x y z
N MET A 1 -6.84 3.81 -10.15
CA MET A 1 -5.96 4.06 -8.99
C MET A 1 -6.62 5.08 -8.10
N VAL A 2 -6.35 5.01 -6.79
CA VAL A 2 -6.82 5.97 -5.80
C VAL A 2 -5.63 6.46 -4.98
N GLU A 3 -5.61 7.74 -4.60
CA GLU A 3 -4.69 8.25 -3.60
C GLU A 3 -5.24 7.91 -2.21
N GLY A 4 -4.39 7.42 -1.32
CA GLY A 4 -4.80 6.98 0.01
C GLY A 4 -3.64 6.84 0.98
N LYS A 5 -3.97 6.81 2.27
CA LYS A 5 -2.97 6.65 3.34
C LYS A 5 -2.68 5.18 3.58
N ILE A 6 -1.42 4.78 3.47
CA ILE A 6 -0.96 3.44 3.84
C ILE A 6 -0.57 3.44 5.32
N GLY A 7 -1.19 2.59 6.12
CA GLY A 7 -0.79 2.36 7.50
C GLY A 7 0.21 1.21 7.59
N SER A 8 1.43 1.47 8.02
CA SER A 8 2.44 0.42 8.20
C SER A 8 2.56 0.02 9.66
N ALA A 9 2.54 -1.29 9.93
CA ALA A 9 2.78 -1.85 11.24
C ALA A 9 3.29 -3.29 11.15
N ASP A 10 3.95 -3.78 12.20
CA ASP A 10 4.37 -5.19 12.31
C ASP A 10 3.21 -6.12 12.70
N PHE A 11 2.03 -5.92 12.11
CA PHE A 11 0.83 -6.71 12.33
C PHE A 11 0.15 -6.98 11.00
N TRP A 12 -0.43 -8.17 10.87
CA TRP A 12 -1.44 -8.47 9.87
C TRP A 12 -2.79 -8.56 10.58
N ASN A 13 -3.65 -7.55 10.45
CA ASN A 13 -4.92 -7.52 11.16
C ASN A 13 -5.95 -8.35 10.39
N ARG A 14 -6.61 -9.28 11.11
CA ARG A 14 -7.77 -10.02 10.58
C ARG A 14 -9.05 -9.82 11.38
N GLU A 15 -8.96 -9.09 12.49
CA GLU A 15 -10.11 -8.66 13.27
C GLU A 15 -10.70 -7.39 12.65
N ILE A 16 -11.91 -7.50 12.09
CA ILE A 16 -12.61 -6.42 11.39
C ILE A 16 -12.72 -5.15 12.25
N ASP A 17 -12.98 -5.31 13.55
CA ASP A 17 -13.11 -4.17 14.46
C ASP A 17 -11.78 -3.42 14.63
N ARG A 18 -10.65 -4.13 14.65
CA ARG A 18 -9.31 -3.52 14.70
C ARG A 18 -8.96 -2.82 13.40
N ILE A 19 -9.29 -3.42 12.25
CA ILE A 19 -9.13 -2.79 10.93
C ILE A 19 -9.93 -1.48 10.87
N ARG A 20 -11.20 -1.51 11.30
CA ARG A 20 -12.07 -0.33 11.36
C ARG A 20 -11.52 0.73 12.33
N TRP A 21 -10.96 0.32 13.47
CA TRP A 21 -10.35 1.25 14.41
C TRP A 21 -9.17 2.00 13.77
N PHE A 22 -8.28 1.31 13.03
CA PHE A 22 -7.20 1.99 12.30
C PHE A 22 -7.72 2.93 11.21
N HIS A 23 -8.73 2.50 10.45
CA HIS A 23 -9.37 3.35 9.46
C HIS A 23 -9.95 4.63 10.09
N GLN A 24 -10.67 4.51 11.21
CA GLN A 24 -11.31 5.65 11.87
C GLN A 24 -10.31 6.58 12.56
N ASN A 25 -9.31 6.04 13.24
CA ASN A 25 -8.39 6.83 14.08
C ASN A 25 -7.16 7.32 13.32
N ALA A 26 -6.68 6.56 12.34
CA ALA A 26 -5.51 6.91 11.55
C ALA A 26 -5.87 7.29 10.10
N GLY A 27 -7.09 7.05 9.63
CA GLY A 27 -7.51 7.39 8.26
C GLY A 27 -6.85 6.51 7.19
N THR A 28 -6.52 5.25 7.52
CA THR A 28 -5.85 4.34 6.60
C THR A 28 -6.79 3.86 5.49
N CYS A 29 -6.28 3.77 4.26
CA CYS A 29 -6.94 3.16 3.11
C CYS A 29 -6.50 1.71 2.90
N ALA A 30 -5.31 1.36 3.38
CA ALA A 30 -4.72 0.03 3.33
C ALA A 30 -3.74 -0.15 4.51
N GLU A 31 -3.43 -1.40 4.82
CA GLU A 31 -2.33 -1.76 5.73
C GLU A 31 -1.20 -2.48 5.00
N ASP A 32 0.03 -2.28 5.46
CA ASP A 32 1.22 -3.03 5.05
C ASP A 32 2.23 -3.12 6.20
N MET A 33 3.44 -3.61 5.92
CA MET A 33 4.48 -3.77 6.93
C MET A 33 5.74 -2.92 6.68
N GLU A 34 5.86 -2.21 5.55
CA GLU A 34 7.13 -1.54 5.18
C GLU A 34 7.04 -0.07 4.77
N ALA A 35 5.93 0.41 4.19
CA ALA A 35 5.94 1.70 3.47
C ALA A 35 6.40 2.88 4.33
N PHE A 36 5.93 2.97 5.58
CA PHE A 36 6.32 4.05 6.48
C PHE A 36 7.78 3.94 6.94
N ALA A 37 8.29 2.73 7.17
CA ALA A 37 9.69 2.53 7.52
C ALA A 37 10.62 2.99 6.39
N VAL A 38 10.29 2.64 5.14
CA VAL A 38 11.03 3.10 3.96
C VAL A 38 10.90 4.62 3.79
N ALA A 39 9.70 5.17 3.96
CA ALA A 39 9.46 6.61 3.88
C ALA A 39 10.27 7.39 4.93
N GLN A 40 10.39 6.87 6.16
CA GLN A 40 11.20 7.46 7.22
C GLN A 40 12.67 7.54 6.81
N VAL A 41 13.24 6.44 6.30
CA VAL A 41 14.63 6.42 5.82
C VAL A 41 14.82 7.38 4.65
N ALA A 42 13.94 7.33 3.64
CA ALA A 42 14.01 8.24 2.49
C ALA A 42 13.96 9.71 2.93
N LYS A 43 13.11 10.04 3.91
CA LYS A 43 13.01 11.39 4.49
C LYS A 43 14.30 11.82 5.18
N ILE A 44 14.95 10.94 5.96
CA ILE A 44 16.24 11.22 6.62
C ILE A 44 17.32 11.59 5.59
N PHE A 45 17.34 10.91 4.44
CA PHE A 45 18.29 11.16 3.37
C PHE A 45 17.84 12.22 2.35
N ASN A 46 16.69 12.88 2.56
CA ASN A 46 16.09 13.83 1.62
C ASN A 46 15.87 13.28 0.20
N ILE A 47 15.48 12.01 0.09
CA ILE A 47 15.18 11.33 -1.17
C ILE A 47 13.65 11.35 -1.40
N PRO A 48 13.16 11.82 -2.56
CA PRO A 48 11.75 11.70 -2.93
C PRO A 48 11.30 10.24 -2.91
N TYR A 49 10.13 9.98 -2.33
CA TYR A 49 9.59 8.63 -2.16
C TYR A 49 8.13 8.57 -2.55
N LEU A 50 7.75 7.50 -3.26
CA LEU A 50 6.37 7.15 -3.58
C LEU A 50 6.19 5.66 -3.29
N SER A 51 5.17 5.32 -2.51
CA SER A 51 4.76 3.92 -2.30
C SER A 51 3.57 3.60 -3.19
N ILE A 52 3.60 2.42 -3.82
CA ILE A 52 2.52 1.89 -4.67
C ILE A 52 2.16 0.53 -4.11
N ARG A 53 0.86 0.31 -3.84
CA ARG A 53 0.34 -0.95 -3.30
C ARG A 53 -0.91 -1.39 -4.07
N THR A 54 -0.97 -2.66 -4.45
CA THR A 54 -2.21 -3.34 -4.83
C THR A 54 -2.84 -3.94 -3.58
N ILE A 55 -4.17 -3.94 -3.50
CA ILE A 55 -4.88 -4.67 -2.45
C ILE A 55 -4.88 -6.16 -2.80
N SER A 56 -4.18 -6.98 -2.02
CA SER A 56 -4.09 -8.44 -2.21
C SER A 56 -5.06 -9.24 -1.35
N ASN A 57 -5.68 -8.62 -0.34
CA ASN A 57 -6.72 -9.19 0.51
C ASN A 57 -7.49 -8.08 1.20
N SER A 58 -8.68 -8.41 1.70
CA SER A 58 -9.48 -7.54 2.55
C SER A 58 -10.48 -8.37 3.35
N GLU A 59 -10.46 -8.22 4.67
CA GLU A 59 -11.44 -8.79 5.59
C GLU A 59 -12.73 -7.93 5.66
N VAL A 60 -12.70 -6.72 5.08
CA VAL A 60 -13.80 -5.74 5.16
C VAL A 60 -14.53 -5.52 3.84
N SER A 61 -13.93 -5.89 2.71
CA SER A 61 -14.61 -5.88 1.41
C SER A 61 -14.98 -7.31 0.99
N GLY A 62 -16.16 -7.45 0.40
CA GLY A 62 -16.61 -8.70 -0.22
C GLY A 62 -16.24 -8.77 -1.70
N ASP A 63 -15.27 -7.98 -2.14
CA ASP A 63 -14.92 -7.82 -3.54
C ASP A 63 -14.17 -9.05 -4.08
N ASN A 64 -14.24 -9.27 -5.39
CA ASN A 64 -13.39 -10.22 -6.09
C ASN A 64 -11.96 -9.67 -6.16
N ILE A 65 -11.21 -9.86 -5.07
CA ILE A 65 -9.79 -9.54 -5.01
C ILE A 65 -9.03 -10.69 -5.66
N GLU A 66 -8.12 -10.34 -6.56
CA GLU A 66 -7.22 -11.30 -7.20
C GLU A 66 -6.35 -12.02 -6.18
N ASP A 67 -5.88 -13.22 -6.52
CA ASP A 67 -4.94 -13.93 -5.67
C ASP A 67 -3.64 -13.14 -5.47
N LEU A 68 -2.94 -13.43 -4.36
CA LEU A 68 -1.72 -12.71 -3.96
C LEU A 68 -0.67 -12.60 -5.08
N LYS A 69 -0.50 -13.65 -5.88
CA LYS A 69 0.50 -13.68 -6.96
C LYS A 69 0.09 -12.74 -8.09
N THR A 70 -1.17 -12.81 -8.51
CA THR A 70 -1.72 -11.95 -9.57
C THR A 70 -1.72 -10.48 -9.14
N ALA A 71 -2.19 -10.17 -7.92
CA ALA A 71 -2.17 -8.82 -7.38
C ALA A 71 -0.74 -8.23 -7.29
N GLY A 72 0.24 -9.06 -6.87
CA GLY A 72 1.64 -8.70 -6.83
C GLY A 72 2.23 -8.43 -8.23
N HIS A 73 1.91 -9.27 -9.22
CA HIS A 73 2.32 -9.06 -10.60
C HIS A 73 1.78 -7.74 -11.16
N TYR A 74 0.49 -7.43 -10.95
CA TYR A 74 -0.09 -6.16 -11.38
C TYR A 74 0.59 -4.96 -10.73
N CYS A 75 0.95 -5.06 -9.45
CA CYS A 75 1.69 -3.99 -8.77
C CYS A 75 3.05 -3.74 -9.45
N ALA A 76 3.77 -4.82 -9.77
CA ALA A 76 5.10 -4.74 -10.39
C ALA A 76 5.02 -4.20 -11.83
N GLU A 77 4.09 -4.71 -12.65
CA GLU A 77 3.86 -4.25 -14.03
C GLU A 77 3.51 -2.76 -14.05
N PHE A 78 2.56 -2.35 -13.21
CA PHE A 78 2.19 -0.94 -13.09
C PHE A 78 3.38 -0.07 -12.69
N THR A 79 4.17 -0.52 -11.71
CA THR A 79 5.36 0.21 -11.23
C THR A 79 6.40 0.39 -12.34
N VAL A 80 6.66 -0.66 -13.14
CA VAL A 80 7.59 -0.59 -14.28
C VAL A 80 7.10 0.41 -15.32
N GLU A 81 5.81 0.39 -15.67
CA GLU A 81 5.24 1.35 -16.62
C GLU A 81 5.26 2.77 -16.08
N PHE A 82 4.95 2.98 -14.80
CA PHE A 82 5.05 4.28 -14.14
C PHE A 82 6.49 4.83 -14.18
N ILE A 83 7.49 4.02 -13.90
CA ILE A 83 8.91 4.45 -13.99
C ILE A 83 9.27 4.85 -15.42
N LYS A 84 8.76 4.14 -16.44
CA LYS A 84 8.99 4.51 -17.85
C LYS A 84 8.39 5.86 -18.21
N THR A 85 7.29 6.29 -17.58
CA THR A 85 6.72 7.63 -17.82
C THR A 85 7.57 8.73 -17.20
N LEU A 86 8.19 8.50 -16.03
CA LEU A 86 9.07 9.46 -15.37
C LEU A 86 10.35 9.76 -16.16
N ARG A 87 10.89 8.78 -16.90
CA ARG A 87 12.13 8.95 -17.69
C ARG A 87 11.95 9.80 -18.95
N LYS A 88 10.71 10.13 -19.32
CA LYS A 88 10.39 10.96 -20.48
C LYS A 88 10.23 12.44 -20.14
N GLY A 89 10.32 12.81 -18.86
CA GLY A 89 10.32 14.19 -18.37
C GLY A 89 11.70 14.75 -18.12
#